data_AF-A0A2U3LFV6-F1
#
_entry.id   AF-A0A2U3LFV6-F1
#
_cell.length_a   1.000
_cell.length_b   1.000
_cell.length_c   1.000
_cell.angle_alpha   90.00
_cell.angle_beta   90.00
_cell.angle_gamma   90.00
#
_symmetry.space_group_name_H-M   'P 1'
#
loop_
_entity.id
_entity.type
_entity.pdbx_description
1 polymer ?
#
loop_
_entity_poly.entity_id
_entity_poly.type
_entity_poly.pdbx_seq_one_letter_code
_entity_poly.pdbx_strand_id
1 'polypeptide(L)'
;MHHIEWDEHAGAAANARRELPALVTEYFTHVRGLLAKDPPASKLHRVRLATKRLRYTLELFRPCYGPGLEKRMAELRQVQQLLGEVNDGVAGERLLMKAMKPSPQRARVRKFLEERAGQTARKFRKHWTEVFDAPGRERWWTGYLRREARKPGRAKA
;
A
#
# COMPACT_ATOMS: atom_id res chain seq x y z
N MET A 1 -7.68 12.17 -10.27
CA MET A 1 -6.29 11.73 -10.48
C MET A 1 -5.46 12.97 -10.27
N HIS A 2 -4.66 13.03 -9.20
CA HIS A 2 -3.84 14.21 -8.93
C HIS A 2 -2.86 14.41 -10.08
N HIS A 3 -2.96 15.53 -10.80
CA HIS A 3 -1.97 15.90 -11.79
C HIS A 3 -0.75 16.43 -11.02
N ILE A 4 0.38 15.74 -11.13
CA ILE A 4 1.62 16.20 -10.50
C ILE A 4 2.09 17.41 -11.31
N GLU A 5 2.11 18.57 -10.69
CA GLU A 5 2.73 19.76 -11.28
C GLU A 5 4.18 19.78 -10.83
N TRP A 6 5.04 19.17 -11.64
CA TRP A 6 6.46 19.14 -11.37
C TRP A 6 7.10 20.47 -11.80
N ASP A 7 7.81 21.12 -10.89
CA ASP A 7 8.56 22.34 -11.18
C ASP A 7 10.01 21.96 -11.47
N GLU A 8 10.41 22.09 -12.74
CA GLU A 8 11.75 21.74 -13.23
C GLU A 8 12.84 22.66 -12.67
N HIS A 9 12.48 23.87 -12.23
CA HIS A 9 13.40 24.83 -11.63
C HIS A 9 13.57 24.61 -10.12
N ALA A 10 12.68 23.84 -9.49
CA ALA A 10 12.75 23.49 -8.08
C ALA A 10 13.54 22.19 -7.82
N GLY A 11 14.25 22.16 -6.69
CA GLY A 11 14.93 20.93 -6.26
C GLY A 11 13.94 19.83 -5.86
N ALA A 12 14.37 18.56 -5.95
CA ALA A 12 13.54 17.39 -5.64
C ALA A 12 12.83 17.47 -4.28
N ALA A 13 13.49 18.03 -3.25
CA ALA A 13 12.89 18.20 -1.93
C ALA A 13 11.74 19.22 -1.89
N ALA A 14 11.82 20.29 -2.69
CA ALA A 14 10.77 21.30 -2.77
C ALA A 14 9.54 20.72 -3.50
N ASN A 15 9.76 20.04 -4.63
CA ASN A 15 8.71 19.30 -5.31
C ASN A 15 8.09 18.23 -4.39
N ALA A 16 8.91 17.43 -3.69
CA ALA A 16 8.42 16.41 -2.77
C ALA A 16 7.54 16.98 -1.66
N ARG A 17 7.91 18.14 -1.12
CA ARG A 17 7.15 18.84 -0.07
C ARG A 17 5.77 19.29 -0.57
N ARG A 18 5.68 19.70 -1.83
CA ARG A 18 4.45 20.18 -2.47
C ARG A 18 3.53 19.02 -2.86
N GLU A 19 4.07 18.02 -3.54
CA GLU A 19 3.29 16.99 -4.25
C GLU A 19 2.97 15.76 -3.38
N LEU A 20 3.92 15.27 -2.58
CA LEU A 20 3.74 14.00 -1.85
C LEU A 20 2.61 14.02 -0.81
N PRO A 21 2.32 15.12 -0.08
CA PRO A 21 1.18 15.17 0.83
C PRO A 21 -0.15 14.94 0.10
N ALA A 22 -0.32 15.50 -1.10
CA ALA A 22 -1.53 15.33 -1.89
C ALA A 22 -1.65 13.90 -2.44
N LEU A 23 -0.53 13.32 -2.89
CA LEU A 23 -0.48 11.90 -3.30
C LEU A 23 -0.86 10.93 -2.16
N VAL A 24 -0.40 11.19 -0.94
CA VAL A 24 -0.82 10.39 0.23
C VAL A 24 -2.31 10.57 0.52
N THR A 25 -2.82 11.80 0.47
CA THR A 25 -4.25 12.10 0.66
C THR A 25 -5.11 11.35 -0.36
N GLU A 26 -4.68 11.34 -1.64
CA GLU A 26 -5.35 10.58 -2.70
C GLU A 26 -5.29 9.08 -2.44
N TYR A 27 -4.15 8.55 -1.97
CA TYR A 27 -4.04 7.14 -1.58
C TYR A 27 -5.03 6.75 -0.47
N PHE A 28 -5.10 7.53 0.62
CA PHE A 28 -6.06 7.28 1.71
C PHE A 28 -7.49 7.31 1.20
N THR A 29 -7.86 8.35 0.45
CA THR A 29 -9.19 8.50 -0.14
C THR A 29 -9.54 7.33 -1.07
N HIS A 30 -8.61 6.95 -1.94
CA HIS A 30 -8.80 5.86 -2.88
C HIS A 30 -8.99 4.51 -2.17
N VAL A 31 -8.14 4.19 -1.19
CA VAL A 31 -8.25 2.93 -0.44
C VAL A 31 -9.52 2.89 0.39
N ARG A 32 -9.90 3.99 1.08
CA ARG A 32 -11.19 4.10 1.77
C ARG A 32 -12.35 3.82 0.83
N GLY A 33 -12.36 4.44 -0.35
CA GLY A 33 -13.40 4.22 -1.36
C GLY A 33 -13.45 2.78 -1.90
N LEU A 34 -12.31 2.11 -2.04
CA LEU A 34 -12.25 0.69 -2.40
C LEU A 34 -12.81 -0.20 -1.28
N LEU A 35 -12.48 0.10 -0.02
CA LEU A 35 -12.86 -0.71 1.15
C LEU A 35 -14.31 -0.49 1.61
N ALA A 36 -14.87 0.70 1.38
CA ALA A 36 -16.26 1.03 1.72
C ALA A 36 -17.29 0.09 1.06
N LYS A 37 -16.92 -0.55 -0.05
CA LYS A 37 -17.76 -1.52 -0.77
C LYS A 37 -17.63 -2.97 -0.25
N ASP A 38 -16.96 -3.15 0.89
CA ASP A 38 -16.52 -4.43 1.45
C ASP A 38 -16.11 -5.48 0.39
N PRO A 39 -15.08 -5.17 -0.42
CA PRO A 39 -14.75 -5.96 -1.59
C PRO A 39 -14.27 -7.37 -1.19
N PRO A 40 -14.66 -8.43 -1.92
CA PRO A 40 -14.13 -9.77 -1.64
C PRO A 40 -12.59 -9.80 -1.80
N ALA A 41 -11.93 -10.80 -1.20
CA ALA A 41 -10.47 -10.94 -1.21
C ALA A 41 -9.84 -10.76 -2.60
N SER A 42 -10.50 -11.28 -3.64
CA SER A 42 -10.07 -11.18 -5.04
C SER A 42 -9.97 -9.74 -5.58
N LYS A 43 -10.71 -8.80 -5.00
CA LYS A 43 -10.73 -7.38 -5.38
C LYS A 43 -9.74 -6.52 -4.58
N LEU A 44 -9.18 -7.03 -3.48
CA LEU A 44 -8.13 -6.34 -2.71
C LEU A 44 -6.81 -6.18 -3.47
N HIS A 45 -6.65 -6.86 -4.61
CA HIS A 45 -5.52 -6.65 -5.52
C HIS A 45 -5.34 -5.17 -5.92
N ARG A 46 -6.44 -4.41 -6.08
CA ARG A 46 -6.37 -2.98 -6.41
C ARG A 46 -5.71 -2.16 -5.30
N VAL A 47 -6.06 -2.47 -4.04
CA VAL A 47 -5.43 -1.85 -2.87
C VAL A 47 -3.94 -2.17 -2.85
N ARG A 48 -3.56 -3.43 -3.09
CA ARG A 48 -2.14 -3.84 -3.17
C ARG A 48 -1.35 -3.04 -4.19
N LEU A 49 -1.91 -2.81 -5.37
CA LEU A 49 -1.27 -2.00 -6.41
C LEU A 49 -1.12 -0.54 -5.97
N ALA A 50 -2.15 0.06 -5.38
CA ALA A 50 -2.09 1.42 -4.85
C ALA A 50 -1.01 1.56 -3.76
N THR A 51 -0.94 0.62 -2.81
CA THR A 51 0.08 0.61 -1.75
C THR A 51 1.48 0.45 -2.30
N LYS A 52 1.68 -0.41 -3.31
CA LYS A 52 2.95 -0.55 -4.05
C LYS A 52 3.38 0.75 -4.71
N ARG A 53 2.47 1.39 -5.44
CA ARG A 53 2.75 2.66 -6.10
C ARG A 53 3.19 3.71 -5.09
N LEU A 54 2.44 3.90 -4.00
CA LEU A 54 2.81 4.85 -2.96
C LEU A 54 4.18 4.52 -2.34
N ARG A 55 4.42 3.25 -1.98
CA ARG A 55 5.70 2.83 -1.42
C ARG A 55 6.87 3.17 -2.35
N TYR A 56 6.78 2.78 -3.62
CA TYR A 56 7.85 3.02 -4.59
C TYR A 56 8.07 4.51 -4.83
N THR A 57 7.00 5.31 -4.90
CA THR A 57 7.12 6.76 -4.98
C THR A 57 7.88 7.32 -3.79
N LEU A 58 7.54 6.92 -2.56
CA LEU A 58 8.23 7.39 -1.36
C LEU A 58 9.70 6.92 -1.29
N GLU A 59 10.02 5.73 -1.80
CA GLU A 59 11.39 5.24 -1.90
C GLU A 59 12.27 6.11 -2.80
N LEU A 60 11.72 6.59 -3.92
CA LEU A 60 12.44 7.52 -4.82
C LEU A 60 12.81 8.82 -4.10
N PHE A 61 11.95 9.31 -3.22
CA PHE A 61 12.19 10.54 -2.47
C PHE A 61 12.91 10.32 -1.14
N ARG A 62 13.31 9.09 -0.81
CA ARG A 62 13.99 8.78 0.44
C ARG A 62 15.21 9.67 0.73
N PRO A 63 16.07 10.05 -0.24
CA PRO A 63 17.17 10.98 0.02
C PRO A 63 16.74 12.37 0.50
N CYS A 64 15.49 12.79 0.23
CA CYS A 64 14.94 14.08 0.66
C CYS A 64 14.39 14.05 2.10
N TYR A 65 14.31 12.88 2.73
CA TYR A 65 13.67 12.71 4.04
C TYR A 65 14.59 11.99 5.03
N GLY A 66 14.46 12.34 6.30
CA GLY A 66 15.20 11.70 7.39
C GLY A 66 14.62 10.33 7.81
N PRO A 67 15.10 9.75 8.93
CA PRO A 67 14.69 8.42 9.40
C PRO A 67 13.18 8.29 9.69
N GLY A 68 12.47 9.41 9.88
CA GLY A 68 11.01 9.41 10.03
C GLY A 68 10.24 8.86 8.83
N LEU A 69 10.83 8.82 7.63
CA LEU A 69 10.23 8.19 6.46
C LEU A 69 10.31 6.66 6.56
N GLU A 70 11.36 6.10 7.18
CA GLU A 70 11.46 4.63 7.33
C GLU A 70 10.36 4.07 8.24
N LYS A 71 9.96 4.81 9.28
CA LYS A 71 8.81 4.43 10.12
C LYS A 71 7.52 4.31 9.31
N ARG A 72 7.30 5.25 8.41
CA ARG A 72 6.17 5.31 7.46
C ARG A 72 6.23 4.16 6.45
N MET A 73 7.40 3.96 5.88
CA MET A 73 7.69 2.88 4.95
C MET A 73 7.46 1.50 5.59
N ALA A 74 7.81 1.31 6.86
CA ALA A 74 7.55 0.07 7.58
C ALA A 74 6.04 -0.25 7.68
N GLU A 75 5.20 0.75 7.91
CA GLU A 75 3.74 0.54 7.93
C GLU A 75 3.19 0.17 6.54
N LEU A 76 3.71 0.78 5.47
CA LEU A 76 3.34 0.38 4.11
C LEU A 76 3.79 -1.06 3.80
N ARG A 77 4.97 -1.47 4.26
CA ARG A 77 5.46 -2.85 4.13
C ARG A 77 4.54 -3.82 4.87
N GLN A 78 4.08 -3.47 6.07
CA GLN A 78 3.11 -4.29 6.82
C GLN A 78 1.78 -4.45 6.07
N VAL A 79 1.23 -3.37 5.51
CA VAL A 79 0.03 -3.43 4.68
C VAL A 79 0.25 -4.32 3.44
N GLN A 80 1.40 -4.17 2.77
CA GLN A 80 1.74 -4.96 1.60
C GLN A 80 1.95 -6.44 1.89
N GLN A 81 2.47 -6.79 3.07
CA GLN A 81 2.64 -8.17 3.50
C GLN A 81 1.28 -8.86 3.60
N LEU A 82 0.34 -8.25 4.33
CA LEU A 82 -1.02 -8.78 4.48
C LEU A 82 -1.74 -8.88 3.12
N LEU A 83 -1.65 -7.84 2.29
CA LEU A 83 -2.23 -7.85 0.95
C LEU A 83 -1.54 -8.83 -0.01
N GLY A 84 -0.26 -9.13 0.21
CA GLY A 84 0.50 -10.14 -0.51
C GLY A 84 -0.04 -11.53 -0.24
N GLU A 85 -0.18 -11.89 1.04
CA GLU A 85 -0.74 -13.18 1.45
C GLU A 85 -2.18 -13.40 0.95
N VAL A 86 -3.02 -12.36 0.97
CA VAL A 86 -4.36 -12.42 0.36
C VAL A 86 -4.26 -12.74 -1.13
N ASN A 87 -3.37 -12.03 -1.84
CA ASN A 87 -3.16 -12.23 -3.26
C ASN A 87 -2.63 -13.63 -3.57
N ASP A 88 -1.75 -14.18 -2.74
CA ASP A 88 -1.17 -15.51 -2.94
C ASP A 88 -2.22 -16.62 -2.82
N GLY A 89 -3.17 -16.49 -1.88
CA GLY A 89 -4.32 -17.41 -1.80
C GLY A 89 -5.21 -17.34 -3.05
N VAL A 90 -5.57 -16.14 -3.49
CA VAL A 90 -6.41 -15.93 -4.68
C VAL A 90 -5.70 -16.37 -5.97
N ALA A 91 -4.39 -16.09 -6.11
CA ALA A 91 -3.61 -16.49 -7.26
C ALA A 91 -3.37 -18.00 -7.27
N GLY A 92 -3.08 -18.58 -6.10
CA GLY A 92 -2.93 -20.02 -5.90
C GLY A 92 -4.19 -20.78 -6.29
N GLU A 93 -5.37 -20.28 -5.94
CA GLU A 93 -6.64 -20.86 -6.39
C GLU A 93 -6.72 -20.86 -7.93
N ARG A 94 -6.42 -19.74 -8.59
CA ARG A 94 -6.45 -19.68 -10.07
C ARG A 94 -5.45 -20.64 -10.70
N LEU A 95 -4.26 -20.78 -10.13
CA LEU A 95 -3.24 -21.73 -10.61
C LEU A 95 -3.71 -23.18 -10.45
N LEU A 96 -4.25 -23.52 -9.28
CA LEU A 96 -4.83 -24.83 -8.99
C LEU A 96 -5.93 -25.19 -10.00
N MET A 97 -6.79 -24.22 -10.32
CA MET A 97 -7.90 -24.43 -11.26
C MET A 97 -7.42 -24.71 -12.69
N LYS A 98 -6.23 -24.24 -13.07
CA LYS A 98 -5.59 -24.51 -14.37
C LYS A 98 -4.79 -25.80 -14.38
N ALA A 99 -4.12 -26.13 -13.27
CA ALA A 99 -3.16 -27.23 -13.20
C ALA A 99 -3.80 -28.61 -12.92
N MET A 100 -4.94 -28.65 -12.23
CA MET A 100 -5.57 -29.91 -11.81
C MET A 100 -6.97 -30.06 -12.40
N LYS A 101 -7.38 -31.28 -12.80
CA LYS A 101 -8.78 -31.58 -13.15
C LYS A 101 -9.70 -31.50 -11.91
N PRO A 102 -11.03 -31.32 -12.08
CA PRO A 102 -11.97 -31.38 -10.97
C PRO A 102 -11.83 -32.70 -10.19
N SER A 103 -11.60 -32.61 -8.88
CA SER A 103 -11.48 -33.76 -7.99
C SER A 103 -11.77 -33.36 -6.54
N PRO A 104 -12.08 -34.31 -5.63
CA PRO A 104 -12.25 -34.02 -4.21
C PRO A 104 -11.02 -33.35 -3.58
N GLN A 105 -9.81 -33.74 -4.01
CA GLN A 105 -8.57 -33.12 -3.55
C GLN A 105 -8.44 -31.66 -4.00
N ARG A 106 -8.74 -31.36 -5.28
CA ARG A 106 -8.76 -29.98 -5.78
C ARG A 106 -9.75 -29.12 -4.99
N ALA A 107 -10.94 -29.64 -4.68
CA ALA A 107 -11.92 -28.92 -3.89
C ALA A 107 -11.43 -28.61 -2.46
N ARG A 108 -10.76 -29.57 -1.81
CA ARG A 108 -10.15 -29.39 -0.47
C ARG A 108 -9.08 -28.30 -0.46
N VAL A 109 -8.14 -28.36 -1.42
CA VAL A 109 -7.06 -27.36 -1.52
C VAL A 109 -7.61 -25.98 -1.85
N ARG A 110 -8.59 -25.88 -2.75
CA ARG A 110 -9.27 -24.61 -3.07
C ARG A 110 -9.89 -24.00 -1.81
N LYS A 111 -10.67 -24.78 -1.05
CA LYS A 111 -11.31 -24.31 0.18
C LYS A 111 -10.29 -23.79 1.20
N PHE A 112 -9.18 -24.51 1.38
CA PHE A 112 -8.09 -24.06 2.25
C PHE A 112 -7.49 -22.70 1.80
N LEU A 113 -7.25 -22.52 0.49
CA LEU A 113 -6.72 -21.26 -0.05
C LEU A 113 -7.70 -20.09 0.11
N GLU A 114 -8.98 -20.34 -0.14
CA GLU A 114 -10.06 -19.37 0.02
C GLU A 114 -10.18 -18.93 1.49
N GLU A 115 -10.21 -19.88 2.42
CA GLU A 115 -10.27 -19.61 3.86
C GLU A 115 -9.06 -18.82 4.34
N ARG A 116 -7.85 -19.20 3.91
CA ARG A 116 -6.61 -18.47 4.23
C ARG A 116 -6.66 -17.04 3.70
N ALA A 117 -7.04 -16.84 2.43
CA ALA A 117 -7.18 -15.51 1.85
C ALA A 117 -8.22 -14.67 2.58
N GLY A 118 -9.37 -15.26 2.95
CA GLY A 118 -10.42 -14.59 3.71
C GLY A 118 -9.97 -14.18 5.12
N GLN A 119 -9.27 -15.06 5.83
CA GLN A 119 -8.72 -14.77 7.16
C GLN A 119 -7.71 -13.62 7.11
N THR A 120 -6.75 -13.66 6.18
CA THR A 120 -5.77 -12.57 6.05
C THR A 120 -6.42 -11.28 5.56
N ALA A 121 -7.45 -11.35 4.72
CA ALA A 121 -8.21 -10.18 4.29
C ALA A 121 -8.94 -9.49 5.45
N ARG A 122 -9.42 -10.24 6.45
CA ARG A 122 -9.96 -9.70 7.70
C ARG A 122 -8.87 -9.06 8.56
N LYS A 123 -7.71 -9.71 8.72
CA LYS A 123 -6.54 -9.14 9.42
C LYS A 123 -6.08 -7.82 8.79
N PHE A 124 -6.01 -7.77 7.45
CA PHE A 124 -5.71 -6.56 6.71
C PHE A 124 -6.71 -5.44 7.01
N ARG A 125 -8.03 -5.70 6.90
CA ARG A 125 -9.06 -4.68 7.18
C ARG A 125 -8.98 -4.14 8.61
N LYS A 126 -8.77 -5.04 9.57
CA LYS A 126 -8.59 -4.68 10.97
C LYS A 126 -7.37 -3.77 11.14
N HIS A 127 -6.21 -4.20 10.63
CA HIS A 127 -4.99 -3.41 10.68
C HIS A 127 -5.11 -2.06 9.94
N TRP A 128 -5.78 -2.05 8.79
CA TRP A 128 -6.06 -0.81 8.06
C TRP A 128 -6.84 0.16 8.94
N THR A 129 -7.96 -0.26 9.51
CA THR A 129 -8.88 0.61 10.26
C THR A 129 -8.29 1.04 11.61
N GLU A 130 -7.65 0.13 12.33
CA GLU A 130 -7.20 0.37 13.72
C GLU A 130 -5.79 0.97 13.80
N VAL A 131 -4.97 0.81 12.76
CA VAL A 131 -3.55 1.20 12.82
C VAL A 131 -3.17 2.14 11.68
N PHE A 132 -3.35 1.71 10.43
CA PHE A 132 -2.84 2.47 9.28
C PHE A 132 -3.66 3.75 9.01
N ASP A 133 -4.98 3.63 9.07
CA ASP A 133 -6.00 4.64 8.80
C ASP A 133 -6.83 4.99 10.05
N ALA A 134 -6.25 4.80 11.24
CA ALA A 134 -6.84 5.27 12.48
C ALA A 134 -7.02 6.82 12.46
N PRO A 135 -7.87 7.38 13.33
CA PRO A 135 -8.08 8.83 13.40
C PRO A 135 -6.76 9.61 13.51
N GLY A 136 -6.58 10.58 12.61
CA GLY A 136 -5.39 11.44 12.58
C GLY A 136 -4.16 10.86 11.87
N ARG A 137 -4.18 9.59 11.44
CA ARG A 137 -3.05 8.96 10.74
C ARG A 137 -2.71 9.66 9.42
N GLU A 138 -3.71 10.02 8.63
CA GLU A 138 -3.49 10.78 7.39
C GLU A 138 -2.80 12.15 7.65
N ARG A 139 -3.23 12.86 8.70
CA ARG A 139 -2.57 14.11 9.13
C ARG A 139 -1.14 13.88 9.61
N TRP A 140 -0.91 12.77 10.32
CA TRP A 140 0.43 12.36 10.73
C TRP A 140 1.34 12.09 9.52
N TRP A 141 0.83 11.45 8.48
CA TRP A 141 1.56 11.23 7.24
C TRP A 141 1.87 12.54 6.50
N THR A 142 0.83 13.30 6.17
CA THR A 142 0.93 14.53 5.36
C THR A 142 1.73 15.63 6.08
N GLY A 143 1.59 15.77 7.40
CA GLY A 143 2.33 16.74 8.19
C GLY A 143 3.85 16.50 8.17
N TYR A 144 4.29 15.24 8.18
CA TYR A 144 5.70 14.90 8.04
C TYR A 144 6.24 15.23 6.65
N LEU A 145 5.51 14.84 5.59
CA LEU A 145 5.93 15.12 4.21
C LEU A 145 6.03 16.63 3.93
N ARG A 146 5.14 17.43 4.51
CA ARG A 146 5.19 18.90 4.40
C ARG A 146 6.35 19.55 5.14
N ARG A 147 6.80 19.00 6.27
CA ARG A 147 7.79 19.67 7.15
C ARG A 147 9.20 19.14 7.01
N GLU A 148 9.35 17.83 6.81
CA GLU A 148 10.65 17.15 6.94
C GLU A 148 11.39 16.94 5.63
N ALA A 149 10.82 17.37 4.49
CA ALA A 149 11.53 17.36 3.22
C ALA A 149 12.71 18.34 3.27
N ARG A 150 13.93 17.85 3.08
CA ARG A 150 15.19 18.61 3.09
C ARG A 150 15.96 18.32 1.81
N LYS A 151 16.84 19.25 1.40
CA LYS A 151 17.75 19.02 0.26
C LYS A 151 18.45 17.66 0.47
N PRO A 152 18.53 16.80 -0.56
CA PRO A 152 19.24 15.54 -0.43
C PRO A 152 20.64 15.79 0.10
N GLY A 153 20.98 15.18 1.23
CA GLY A 153 22.37 15.17 1.69
C GLY A 153 23.22 14.46 0.64
N ARG A 154 24.46 14.90 0.39
CA ARG A 154 25.42 14.09 -0.38
C ARG A 154 25.45 12.72 0.27
N ALA A 155 24.95 11.69 -0.42
CA ALA A 155 25.11 10.32 0.03
C ALA A 155 26.63 10.11 0.18
N LYS A 156 27.07 9.68 1.36
CA LYS A 156 28.42 9.10 1.45
C LYS A 156 28.35 7.85 0.57
N ALA A 157 29.13 7.89 -0.52
CA ALA A 157 29.36 6.78 -1.41
C ALA A 157 29.93 5.59 -0.65
#